data_AF-A0A2E1BXG0-F1
#
_entry.id   AF-A0A2E1BXG0-F1
#
_cell.length_a   1.000
_cell.length_b   1.000
_cell.length_c   1.000
_cell.angle_alpha   90.00
_cell.angle_beta   90.00
_cell.angle_gamma   90.00
#
_symmetry.space_group_name_H-M   'P 1'
#
loop_
_entity.id
_entity.type
_entity.pdbx_description
1 polymer ?
#
loop_
_entity_poly.entity_id
_entity_poly.type
_entity_poly.pdbx_seq_one_letter_code
_entity_poly.pdbx_strand_id
1 'polypeptide(L)'
;MAWSRKSAMFASLAIALYLLGLVLRNQQLVTVAVVLLSFLTWAAFMSNHADVSSSGRRAEEERKNEGVQLNSIVALRKISSSRIFEDGEIEVTLRLQNKSNLPKIVEVRDRVPEVMRVKKGANYVLMELGPQRETTISYTIETPLRGFYTIGPVCIRIQDAFGLFHNEREVNLYDDFLVFPKMEDIKDALIKSRVPKIFTGAVNIRNPGEGSNFYNLREYIPGDPMKKVNWAATARSGGKMMVNEYERDAVSDIIIIIDSRSVSETGPVSRNSLVYSTRAAASLSQYFLSRRDSVGLVVYSDEIVSVDRDTGKKQLYVLLTKLAGAIAKGNTPLKVVTNRIMPHINRGSPIIILSPLEDDSTIVDAVRDLRARNFDVTVLSPSSLEFEFDAKRLDRTGYEVLKTERDILMSELRGLGAFVMDWEPDMMLNTALAGARGF
;
A
#
# COMPACT_ATOMS: atom_id res chain seq x y z
N MET A 1 -11.00 30.01 21.89
CA MET A 1 -12.00 29.57 22.88
C MET A 1 -13.38 29.53 22.24
N ALA A 2 -14.13 28.44 22.39
CA ALA A 2 -15.50 28.31 21.91
C ALA A 2 -16.48 28.07 23.06
N TRP A 3 -17.68 28.65 22.95
CA TRP A 3 -18.76 28.48 23.92
C TRP A 3 -19.43 27.12 23.72
N SER A 4 -19.69 26.40 24.80
CA SER A 4 -20.53 25.21 24.75
C SER A 4 -22.02 25.58 24.65
N ARG A 5 -22.87 24.62 24.28
CA ARG A 5 -24.33 24.81 24.36
C ARG A 5 -24.79 25.19 25.77
N LYS A 6 -24.11 24.67 26.80
CA LYS A 6 -24.41 24.98 28.20
C LYS A 6 -24.14 26.45 28.51
N SER A 7 -22.96 26.99 28.15
CA SER A 7 -22.66 28.39 28.43
C SER A 7 -23.57 29.35 27.67
N ALA A 8 -23.94 29.04 26.44
CA ALA A 8 -24.93 29.81 25.70
C ALA A 8 -26.32 29.82 26.39
N MET A 9 -26.77 28.67 26.92
CA MET A 9 -28.02 28.59 27.70
C MET A 9 -27.93 29.34 29.03
N PHE A 10 -26.80 29.25 29.74
CA PHE A 10 -26.61 30.00 30.98
C PHE A 10 -26.59 31.51 30.74
N ALA A 11 -25.95 31.96 29.65
CA ALA A 11 -25.96 33.37 29.28
C ALA A 11 -27.36 33.85 28.87
N SER A 12 -28.10 33.08 28.08
CA SER A 12 -29.47 33.45 27.69
C SER A 12 -30.41 33.47 28.89
N LEU A 13 -30.31 32.51 29.81
CA LEU A 13 -31.04 32.49 31.07
C LEU A 13 -30.70 33.69 31.94
N ALA A 14 -29.41 34.02 32.08
CA ALA A 14 -28.99 35.16 32.88
C ALA A 14 -29.51 36.49 32.29
N ILE A 15 -29.46 36.66 30.97
CA ILE A 15 -30.03 37.83 30.29
C ILE A 15 -31.56 37.89 30.48
N ALA A 16 -32.26 36.76 30.36
CA ALA A 16 -33.71 36.68 30.55
C ALA A 16 -34.12 37.03 32.00
N LEU A 17 -33.40 36.49 32.99
CA LEU A 17 -33.62 36.80 34.42
C LEU A 17 -33.32 38.27 34.73
N TYR A 18 -32.29 38.85 34.11
CA TYR A 18 -31.97 40.27 34.25
C TYR A 18 -33.11 41.15 33.74
N LEU A 19 -33.58 40.91 32.51
CA LEU A 19 -34.67 41.66 31.90
C LEU A 19 -35.99 41.48 32.67
N LEU A 20 -36.34 40.24 33.05
CA LEU A 20 -37.54 39.96 33.83
C LEU A 20 -37.49 40.64 35.20
N GLY A 21 -36.33 40.61 35.86
CA GLY A 21 -36.11 41.30 37.14
C GLY A 21 -36.31 42.81 37.04
N LEU A 22 -35.85 43.43 35.96
CA LEU A 22 -36.09 44.85 35.70
C LEU A 22 -37.58 45.15 35.45
N VAL A 23 -38.26 44.33 34.65
CA VAL A 23 -39.69 44.49 34.33
C VAL A 23 -40.57 44.31 35.56
N LEU A 24 -40.33 43.27 36.35
CA LEU A 24 -41.08 42.97 37.57
C LEU A 24 -40.63 43.82 38.78
N ARG A 25 -39.59 44.66 38.62
CA ARG A 25 -38.90 45.38 39.71
C ARG A 25 -38.48 44.46 40.86
N ASN A 26 -38.13 43.21 40.55
CA ASN A 26 -37.70 42.23 41.53
C ASN A 26 -36.17 42.20 41.60
N GLN A 27 -35.61 42.81 42.65
CA GLN A 27 -34.16 42.87 42.88
C GLN A 27 -33.51 41.48 43.05
N GLN A 28 -34.26 40.47 43.49
CA GLN A 28 -33.73 39.11 43.63
C GLN A 28 -33.42 38.47 42.28
N LEU A 29 -34.24 38.71 41.25
CA LEU A 29 -33.99 38.17 39.90
C LEU A 29 -32.77 38.84 39.26
N VAL A 30 -32.61 40.16 39.46
CA VAL A 30 -31.46 40.92 38.96
C VAL A 30 -30.16 40.45 39.62
N THR A 31 -30.16 40.22 40.93
CA THR A 31 -28.98 39.73 41.65
C THR A 31 -28.56 38.33 41.20
N VAL A 32 -29.51 37.40 41.04
CA VAL A 32 -29.22 36.06 40.49
C VAL A 32 -28.62 36.14 39.08
N ALA A 33 -29.16 37.02 38.23
CA ALA A 33 -28.65 37.21 36.88
C ALA A 33 -27.21 37.75 36.85
N VAL A 34 -26.89 38.73 37.69
CA VAL A 34 -25.53 39.30 37.80
C VAL A 34 -24.54 38.25 38.31
N VAL A 35 -24.93 37.42 39.27
CA VAL A 35 -24.09 36.31 39.78
C VAL A 35 -23.82 35.27 38.69
N LEU A 36 -24.83 34.92 37.88
CA LEU A 36 -24.64 34.00 36.75
C LEU A 36 -23.70 34.59 35.69
N LEU A 37 -23.85 35.87 35.34
CA LEU A 37 -22.96 36.55 34.38
C LEU A 37 -21.53 36.67 34.92
N SER A 38 -21.34 37.03 36.20
CA SER A 38 -20.02 37.12 36.80
C SER A 38 -19.33 35.76 36.92
N PHE A 39 -20.10 34.69 37.19
CA PHE A 39 -19.60 33.33 37.14
C PHE A 39 -19.17 32.92 35.72
N LEU A 40 -19.96 33.23 34.70
CA LEU A 40 -19.60 32.96 33.30
C LEU A 40 -18.36 33.72 32.85
N THR A 41 -18.20 34.99 33.24
CA THR A 41 -17.01 35.78 32.90
C THR A 41 -15.78 35.28 33.63
N TRP A 42 -15.91 34.88 34.91
CA TRP A 42 -14.84 34.25 35.66
C TRP A 42 -14.42 32.89 35.05
N ALA A 43 -15.40 32.04 34.71
CA ALA A 43 -15.15 30.76 34.06
C ALA A 43 -14.49 30.92 32.67
N ALA A 44 -14.91 31.92 31.89
CA ALA A 44 -14.28 32.26 30.63
C ALA A 44 -12.83 32.70 30.84
N PHE A 45 -12.56 33.59 31.82
CA PHE A 45 -11.22 34.09 32.11
C PHE A 45 -10.24 32.99 32.54
N MET A 46 -10.71 32.06 33.39
CA MET A 46 -9.93 30.89 33.81
C MET A 46 -9.66 29.92 32.66
N SER A 47 -10.61 29.78 31.73
CA SER A 47 -10.42 29.00 30.51
C SER A 47 -9.50 29.70 29.49
N ASN A 48 -9.41 31.04 29.51
CA ASN A 48 -8.53 31.81 28.61
C ASN A 48 -7.05 31.82 29.04
N HIS A 49 -6.76 31.57 30.32
CA HIS A 49 -5.39 31.24 30.75
C HIS A 49 -4.91 29.87 30.23
N ALA A 50 -5.70 29.21 29.38
CA ALA A 50 -5.29 28.09 28.53
C ALA A 50 -4.89 28.50 27.09
N ASP A 51 -4.76 29.79 26.77
CA ASP A 51 -4.36 30.29 25.45
C ASP A 51 -2.88 30.04 25.12
N VAL A 52 -2.63 29.64 23.87
CA VAL A 52 -1.29 29.57 23.29
C VAL A 52 -1.27 29.95 21.81
N SER A 53 -0.25 30.74 21.48
CA SER A 53 0.37 30.91 20.18
C SER A 53 0.94 29.61 19.58
N SER A 54 0.86 29.49 18.26
CA SER A 54 1.63 28.51 17.50
C SER A 54 3.06 29.04 17.30
N SER A 55 4.07 28.45 17.93
CA SER A 55 5.45 28.69 17.48
C SER A 55 5.88 27.56 16.53
N GLY A 56 6.12 27.92 15.28
CA GLY A 56 6.77 27.05 14.31
C GLY A 56 8.29 27.17 14.44
N ARG A 57 8.93 26.24 15.19
CA ARG A 57 10.38 25.94 15.28
C ARG A 57 11.29 27.09 15.81
N ARG A 58 12.42 26.88 16.51
CA ARG A 58 13.28 25.73 16.93
C ARG A 58 14.27 26.22 18.02
N ALA A 59 14.77 25.33 18.88
CA ALA A 59 16.14 25.30 19.48
C ALA A 59 16.09 24.28 20.64
N GLU A 60 16.75 23.14 20.69
CA GLU A 60 17.82 22.52 19.92
C GLU A 60 17.48 21.03 19.76
N GLU A 61 17.92 20.44 18.66
CA GLU A 61 17.60 19.08 18.26
C GLU A 61 18.23 18.04 19.18
N GLU A 62 17.49 16.99 19.55
CA GLU A 62 18.06 15.64 19.53
C GLU A 62 17.01 14.55 19.30
N ARG A 63 17.29 13.70 18.32
CA ARG A 63 16.36 12.75 17.69
C ARG A 63 16.09 11.53 18.58
N LYS A 64 14.82 11.27 18.88
CA LYS A 64 14.07 10.00 18.65
C LYS A 64 12.65 10.16 19.23
N ASN A 65 11.64 9.86 18.41
CA ASN A 65 10.20 10.02 18.64
C ASN A 65 9.69 11.45 18.51
N GLU A 66 9.02 11.70 17.39
CA GLU A 66 8.48 12.99 17.00
C GLU A 66 7.30 13.36 17.92
N GLY A 67 7.52 14.37 18.77
CA GLY A 67 6.49 14.97 19.59
C GLY A 67 6.22 16.39 19.17
N VAL A 68 4.94 16.72 18.99
CA VAL A 68 4.50 18.09 18.76
C VAL A 68 3.79 18.57 20.03
N GLN A 69 4.17 19.76 20.49
CA GLN A 69 3.75 20.30 21.79
C GLN A 69 2.56 21.25 21.63
N LEU A 70 1.55 21.08 22.49
CA LEU A 70 0.69 22.17 22.95
C LEU A 70 1.19 22.55 24.35
N ASN A 71 1.23 23.83 24.75
CA ASN A 71 1.96 24.30 25.96
C ASN A 71 1.89 23.36 27.17
N SER A 72 0.71 22.86 27.51
CA SER A 72 0.51 21.98 28.66
C SER A 72 0.30 20.52 28.29
N ILE A 73 0.09 20.16 27.02
CA ILE A 73 -0.15 18.77 26.63
C ILE A 73 0.83 18.38 25.53
N VAL A 74 1.68 17.41 25.83
CA VAL A 74 2.56 16.80 24.83
C VAL A 74 1.96 15.48 24.40
N ALA A 75 1.89 15.27 23.09
CA ALA A 75 1.48 14.01 22.49
C ALA A 75 2.67 13.37 21.77
N LEU A 76 2.87 12.08 22.00
CA LEU A 76 3.84 11.24 21.29
C LEU A 76 3.11 10.01 20.76
N ARG A 77 3.23 9.72 19.47
CA ARG A 77 2.68 8.50 18.88
C ARG A 77 3.82 7.55 18.58
N LYS A 78 3.55 6.26 18.78
CA LYS A 78 4.38 5.17 18.32
C LYS A 78 3.50 4.17 17.59
N ILE A 79 3.92 3.79 16.39
CA ILE A 79 3.32 2.69 15.64
C ILE A 79 4.20 1.44 15.74
N SER A 80 3.59 0.27 15.77
CA SER A 80 4.27 -1.04 15.84
C SER A 80 5.11 -1.35 14.59
N SER A 81 4.66 -0.92 13.41
CA SER A 81 5.40 -1.05 12.16
C SER A 81 5.06 0.08 11.19
N SER A 82 6.07 0.56 10.45
CA SER A 82 5.91 1.50 9.33
C SER A 82 5.70 0.79 7.99
N ARG A 83 5.82 -0.55 7.95
CA ARG A 83 5.59 -1.37 6.75
C ARG A 83 4.82 -2.62 7.14
N ILE A 84 3.69 -2.84 6.48
CA ILE A 84 2.82 -3.98 6.76
C ILE A 84 2.22 -4.49 5.45
N PHE A 85 1.69 -5.71 5.45
CA PHE A 85 0.90 -6.23 4.34
C PHE A 85 -0.59 -5.96 4.57
N GLU A 86 -1.38 -5.96 3.50
CA GLU A 86 -2.85 -5.99 3.56
C GLU A 86 -3.34 -7.06 4.56
N ASP A 87 -4.47 -6.78 5.22
CA ASP A 87 -5.05 -7.55 6.33
C ASP A 87 -4.18 -7.58 7.61
N GLY A 88 -3.07 -6.84 7.63
CA GLY A 88 -2.24 -6.67 8.81
C GLY A 88 -2.88 -5.76 9.88
N GLU A 89 -2.35 -5.87 11.10
CA GLU A 89 -2.74 -5.05 12.23
C GLU A 89 -1.58 -4.14 12.65
N ILE A 90 -1.85 -2.84 12.82
CA ILE A 90 -0.91 -1.89 13.40
C ILE A 90 -1.41 -1.51 14.79
N GLU A 91 -0.64 -1.87 15.81
CA GLU A 91 -0.79 -1.30 17.15
C GLU A 91 -0.25 0.13 17.17
N VAL A 92 -1.08 1.04 17.66
CA VAL A 92 -0.79 2.46 17.84
C VAL A 92 -0.83 2.78 19.32
N THR A 93 0.20 3.45 19.81
CA THR A 93 0.31 3.91 21.19
C THR A 93 0.48 5.42 21.21
N LEU A 94 -0.51 6.14 21.73
CA LEU A 94 -0.50 7.58 21.92
C LEU A 94 -0.26 7.91 23.39
N ARG A 95 0.93 8.43 23.70
CA ARG A 95 1.29 8.93 25.03
C ARG A 95 0.94 10.42 25.12
N LEU A 96 0.20 10.78 26.15
CA LEU A 96 -0.19 12.16 26.45
C LEU A 96 0.36 12.55 27.81
N GLN A 97 0.94 13.75 27.90
CA GLN A 97 1.49 14.28 29.15
C GLN A 97 0.95 15.67 29.42
N ASN A 98 0.35 15.89 30.60
CA ASN A 98 0.00 17.21 31.08
C ASN A 98 1.21 17.86 31.76
N LYS A 99 1.86 18.82 31.12
CA LYS A 99 2.96 19.63 31.66
C LYS A 99 2.52 20.82 32.54
N SER A 100 1.21 21.02 32.76
CA SER A 100 0.73 22.08 33.64
C SER A 100 0.61 21.62 35.10
N ASN A 101 0.55 22.60 36.01
CA ASN A 101 0.37 22.38 37.44
C ASN A 101 -1.11 22.25 37.84
N LEU A 102 -2.03 22.25 36.87
CA LEU A 102 -3.47 22.12 37.08
C LEU A 102 -3.99 20.86 36.36
N PRO A 103 -5.03 20.19 36.89
CA PRO A 103 -5.70 19.13 36.18
C PRO A 103 -6.41 19.68 34.94
N LYS A 104 -6.49 18.88 33.88
CA LYS A 104 -7.17 19.23 32.64
C LYS A 104 -8.13 18.13 32.22
N ILE A 105 -9.35 18.49 31.87
CA ILE A 105 -10.28 17.59 31.19
C ILE A 105 -9.94 17.61 29.71
N VAL A 106 -9.48 16.49 29.18
CA VAL A 106 -8.95 16.34 27.84
C VAL A 106 -9.78 15.34 27.05
N GLU A 107 -10.27 15.80 25.91
CA GLU A 107 -10.88 14.99 24.87
C GLU A 107 -9.85 14.85 23.75
N VAL A 108 -9.36 13.64 23.51
CA VAL A 108 -8.33 13.36 22.51
C VAL A 108 -8.90 12.46 21.45
N ARG A 109 -8.69 12.83 20.18
CA ARG A 109 -9.05 12.04 19.02
C ARG A 109 -7.86 11.94 18.09
N ASP A 110 -7.40 10.73 17.85
CA ASP A 110 -6.35 10.46 16.86
C ASP A 110 -6.98 10.10 15.52
N ARG A 111 -6.66 10.85 14.46
CA ARG A 111 -7.28 10.64 13.14
C ARG A 111 -6.65 9.43 12.45
N VAL A 112 -7.49 8.49 12.06
CA VAL A 112 -7.12 7.27 11.33
C VAL A 112 -7.64 7.41 9.89
N PRO A 113 -6.92 6.90 8.86
CA PRO A 113 -7.41 6.88 7.49
C PRO A 113 -8.81 6.27 7.35
N GLU A 114 -9.66 6.84 6.50
CA GLU A 114 -11.07 6.45 6.38
C GLU A 114 -11.29 4.99 5.97
N VAL A 115 -10.36 4.43 5.19
CA VAL A 115 -10.39 3.03 4.75
C VAL A 115 -10.05 2.04 5.86
N MET A 116 -9.57 2.50 7.01
CA MET A 116 -9.12 1.65 8.12
C MET A 116 -10.10 1.66 9.27
N ARG A 117 -10.20 0.53 9.96
CA ARG A 117 -11.06 0.37 11.13
C ARG A 117 -10.22 0.12 12.38
N VAL A 118 -10.62 0.75 13.48
CA VAL A 118 -10.10 0.41 14.81
C VAL A 118 -10.70 -0.92 15.24
N LYS A 119 -9.86 -1.95 15.33
CA LYS A 119 -10.24 -3.32 15.68
C LYS A 119 -10.29 -3.54 17.19
N LYS A 120 -9.35 -2.95 17.93
CA LYS A 120 -9.24 -3.04 19.40
C LYS A 120 -8.93 -1.67 19.99
N GLY A 121 -9.43 -1.41 21.20
CA GLY A 121 -9.25 -0.13 21.89
C GLY A 121 -10.07 0.99 21.26
N ALA A 122 -9.68 2.23 21.53
CA ALA A 122 -10.30 3.42 20.97
C ALA A 122 -9.24 4.47 20.62
N ASN A 123 -9.33 5.04 19.43
CA ASN A 123 -8.56 6.22 19.01
C ASN A 123 -9.17 7.53 19.54
N TYR A 124 -10.09 7.42 20.50
CA TYR A 124 -10.79 8.52 21.13
C TYR A 124 -10.89 8.28 22.63
N VAL A 125 -10.66 9.32 23.43
CA VAL A 125 -10.85 9.25 24.88
C VAL A 125 -11.21 10.62 25.45
N LEU A 126 -12.07 10.63 26.46
CA LEU A 126 -12.34 11.77 27.32
C LEU A 126 -11.90 11.40 28.73
N MET A 127 -10.98 12.16 29.31
CA MET A 127 -10.47 11.90 30.66
C MET A 127 -10.02 13.16 31.38
N GLU A 128 -9.89 13.09 32.70
CA GLU A 128 -9.13 14.07 33.47
C GLU A 128 -7.66 13.64 33.54
N LEU A 129 -6.75 14.52 33.11
CA LEU A 129 -5.32 14.33 33.21
C LEU A 129 -4.76 15.26 34.29
N GLY A 130 -4.34 14.67 35.40
CA GLY A 130 -3.82 15.40 36.56
C GLY A 130 -2.54 16.21 36.25
N PRO A 131 -2.14 17.11 37.17
CA PRO A 131 -0.93 17.92 37.03
C PRO A 131 0.32 17.06 36.85
N GLN A 132 1.21 17.43 35.92
CA GLN A 132 2.47 16.71 35.63
C GLN A 132 2.31 15.20 35.35
N ARG A 133 1.08 14.71 35.10
CA ARG A 133 0.80 13.30 34.86
C ARG A 133 0.84 12.96 33.39
N GLU A 134 1.04 11.68 33.14
CA GLU A 134 0.96 11.09 31.82
C GLU A 134 -0.03 9.95 31.78
N THR A 135 -0.50 9.67 30.57
CA THR A 135 -1.42 8.59 30.26
C THR A 135 -1.09 8.06 28.87
N THR A 136 -1.49 6.81 28.62
CA THR A 136 -1.24 6.15 27.35
C THR A 136 -2.55 5.57 26.83
N ILE A 137 -2.83 5.83 25.56
CA ILE A 137 -3.96 5.27 24.83
C ILE A 137 -3.38 4.29 23.81
N SER A 138 -3.88 3.07 23.83
CA SER A 138 -3.48 2.04 22.85
C SER A 138 -4.70 1.58 22.07
N TYR A 139 -4.55 1.53 20.76
CA TYR A 139 -5.56 1.00 19.86
C TYR A 139 -4.90 0.29 18.67
N THR A 140 -5.64 -0.65 18.08
CA THR A 140 -5.16 -1.42 16.92
C THR A 140 -5.99 -1.07 15.71
N ILE A 141 -5.35 -0.71 14.62
CA ILE A 141 -5.99 -0.49 13.31
C ILE A 141 -5.74 -1.68 12.40
N GLU A 142 -6.74 -2.04 11.61
CA GLU A 142 -6.65 -3.03 10.54
C GLU A 142 -6.40 -2.34 9.20
N THR A 143 -5.50 -2.88 8.38
CA THR A 143 -5.09 -2.28 7.10
C THR A 143 -5.63 -3.11 5.92
N PRO A 144 -6.88 -2.88 5.47
CA PRO A 144 -7.53 -3.74 4.48
C PRO A 144 -7.03 -3.54 3.04
N LEU A 145 -6.43 -2.39 2.75
CA LEU A 145 -6.04 -2.00 1.39
C LEU A 145 -4.57 -1.58 1.36
N ARG A 146 -3.85 -1.95 0.30
CA ARG A 146 -2.52 -1.41 0.01
C ARG A 146 -2.56 0.09 -0.22
N GLY A 147 -1.46 0.76 0.08
CA GLY A 147 -1.36 2.20 -0.10
C GLY A 147 -0.31 2.83 0.79
N PHE A 148 -0.08 4.12 0.53
CA PHE A 148 0.62 5.01 1.45
C PHE A 148 -0.42 5.68 2.34
N TYR A 149 -0.25 5.56 3.65
CA TYR A 149 -1.19 6.09 4.62
C TYR A 149 -0.48 6.85 5.72
N THR A 150 -1.21 7.77 6.34
CA THR A 150 -0.73 8.60 7.44
C THR A 150 -1.74 8.56 8.58
N ILE A 151 -1.28 8.30 9.80
CA ILE A 151 -2.07 8.50 11.01
C ILE A 151 -1.87 9.95 11.48
N GLY A 152 -2.94 10.62 11.87
CA GLY A 152 -2.92 11.99 12.35
C GLY A 152 -3.71 12.96 11.47
N PRO A 153 -3.85 14.23 11.89
CA PRO A 153 -3.32 14.80 13.14
C PRO A 153 -4.05 14.30 14.39
N VAL A 154 -3.52 14.60 15.58
CA VAL A 154 -4.21 14.37 16.85
C VAL A 154 -5.01 15.62 17.21
N CYS A 155 -6.32 15.53 17.26
CA CYS A 155 -7.20 16.60 17.72
C CYS A 155 -7.33 16.51 19.25
N ILE A 156 -6.97 17.57 19.96
CA ILE A 156 -7.09 17.68 21.42
C ILE A 156 -8.04 18.83 21.73
N ARG A 157 -9.12 18.52 22.45
CA ARG A 157 -10.03 19.51 23.02
C ARG A 157 -9.88 19.50 24.54
N ILE A 158 -9.60 20.67 25.10
CA ILE A 158 -9.50 20.88 26.54
C ILE A 158 -10.79 21.57 27.00
N GLN A 159 -11.42 21.03 28.03
CA GLN A 159 -12.64 21.57 28.63
C GLN A 159 -12.33 22.11 30.04
N ASP A 160 -13.09 23.11 30.45
CA ASP A 160 -13.13 23.54 31.85
C ASP A 160 -13.92 22.55 32.73
N ALA A 161 -13.75 22.62 34.04
CA ALA A 161 -14.41 21.70 34.99
C ALA A 161 -15.95 21.73 34.91
N PHE A 162 -16.53 22.84 34.43
CA PHE A 162 -17.97 23.03 34.30
C PHE A 162 -18.50 22.71 32.88
N GLY A 163 -17.63 22.43 31.91
CA GLY A 163 -17.98 22.22 30.50
C GLY A 163 -18.66 23.42 29.85
N LEU A 164 -18.37 24.64 30.31
CA LEU A 164 -18.90 25.90 29.79
C LEU A 164 -18.08 26.38 28.59
N PHE A 165 -16.78 26.15 28.61
CA PHE A 165 -15.85 26.62 27.59
C PHE A 165 -14.92 25.49 27.18
N HIS A 166 -14.60 25.43 25.89
CA HIS A 166 -13.60 24.50 25.39
C HIS A 166 -12.62 25.18 24.43
N ASN A 167 -11.42 24.63 24.37
CA ASN A 167 -10.40 25.02 23.41
C ASN A 167 -9.97 23.77 22.64
N GLU A 168 -10.05 23.82 21.32
CA GLU A 168 -9.71 22.71 20.43
C GLU A 168 -8.47 23.08 19.63
N ARG A 169 -7.53 22.13 19.55
CA ARG A 169 -6.28 22.29 18.82
C ARG A 169 -5.91 20.99 18.12
N GLU A 170 -5.49 21.12 16.88
CA GLU A 170 -4.84 20.02 16.16
C GLU A 170 -3.35 20.04 16.47
N VAL A 171 -2.84 18.90 16.93
CA VAL A 171 -1.42 18.61 17.07
C VAL A 171 -0.97 17.96 15.77
N ASN A 172 -0.05 18.62 15.06
CA ASN A 172 0.52 18.17 13.79
C ASN A 172 1.46 16.96 13.96
N LEU A 173 0.95 15.88 14.55
CA LEU A 173 1.63 14.62 14.80
C LEU A 173 1.16 13.61 13.73
N TYR A 174 2.07 13.32 12.80
CA TYR A 174 1.83 12.48 11.65
C TYR A 174 2.79 11.30 11.65
N ASP A 175 2.28 10.10 11.41
CA ASP A 175 3.10 8.91 11.22
C ASP A 175 2.72 8.24 9.92
N ASP A 176 3.66 8.21 8.98
CA ASP A 176 3.50 7.58 7.68
C ASP A 176 3.81 6.08 7.77
N PHE A 177 3.01 5.28 7.08
CA PHE A 177 3.24 3.86 6.94
C PHE A 177 2.77 3.36 5.57
N LEU A 178 3.37 2.24 5.17
CA LEU A 178 3.17 1.62 3.88
C LEU A 178 2.47 0.27 4.05
N VAL A 179 1.37 0.09 3.35
CA VAL A 179 0.66 -1.19 3.26
C VAL A 179 0.96 -1.82 1.90
N PHE A 180 1.64 -2.96 1.91
CA PHE A 180 1.95 -3.75 0.72
C PHE A 180 0.75 -4.60 0.29
N PRO A 181 0.58 -4.87 -1.02
CA PRO A 181 -0.44 -5.79 -1.49
C PRO A 181 -0.33 -7.16 -0.84
N LYS A 182 -1.48 -7.81 -0.59
CA LYS A 182 -1.52 -9.20 -0.12
C LYS A 182 -0.81 -10.11 -1.10
N MET A 183 -0.01 -11.03 -0.57
CA MET A 183 0.66 -12.07 -1.35
C MET A 183 0.05 -13.43 -1.04
N GLU A 184 -0.06 -14.26 -2.07
CA GLU A 184 -0.44 -15.66 -1.98
C GLU A 184 0.75 -16.54 -2.40
N ASP A 185 0.93 -17.66 -1.70
CA ASP A 185 1.97 -18.61 -2.06
C ASP A 185 1.59 -19.33 -3.37
N ILE A 186 2.38 -19.10 -4.42
CA ILE A 186 2.20 -19.74 -5.72
C ILE A 186 2.88 -21.10 -5.73
N LYS A 187 2.13 -22.15 -6.10
CA LYS A 187 2.66 -23.51 -6.19
C LYS A 187 3.47 -23.72 -7.49
N ASP A 188 4.66 -24.33 -7.36
CA ASP A 188 5.57 -24.61 -8.48
C ASP A 188 4.97 -25.36 -9.67
N ALA A 189 3.94 -26.17 -9.42
CA ALA A 189 3.28 -26.97 -10.45
C ALA A 189 2.41 -26.15 -11.44
N LEU A 190 2.21 -24.85 -11.18
CA LEU A 190 1.22 -24.01 -11.86
C LEU A 190 1.83 -23.10 -12.93
N ILE A 191 3.12 -22.76 -12.82
CA ILE A 191 3.80 -21.91 -13.80
C ILE A 191 4.88 -22.72 -14.52
N LYS A 192 4.47 -23.41 -15.60
CA LYS A 192 5.43 -23.95 -16.57
C LYS A 192 5.77 -22.84 -17.56
N SER A 193 6.80 -22.06 -17.27
CA SER A 193 7.41 -21.25 -18.34
C SER A 193 7.89 -22.20 -19.44
N ARG A 194 7.58 -21.87 -20.70
CA ARG A 194 8.18 -22.57 -21.85
C ARG A 194 9.66 -22.25 -22.00
N VAL A 195 10.17 -21.25 -21.26
CA VAL A 195 11.61 -21.14 -21.00
C VAL A 195 11.97 -22.37 -20.18
N PRO A 196 12.68 -23.35 -20.76
CA PRO A 196 12.99 -24.56 -20.05
C PRO A 196 13.71 -24.17 -18.77
N LYS A 197 13.19 -24.61 -17.61
CA LYS A 197 14.10 -24.94 -16.51
C LYS A 197 15.17 -25.80 -17.18
N ILE A 198 16.43 -25.41 -17.04
CA ILE A 198 17.55 -26.26 -17.42
C ILE A 198 17.49 -27.49 -16.49
N PHE A 199 16.61 -28.42 -16.84
CA PHE A 199 16.57 -29.76 -16.31
C PHE A 199 17.41 -30.62 -17.26
N THR A 200 18.37 -31.29 -16.66
CA THR A 200 19.32 -32.22 -17.24
C THR A 200 18.62 -33.22 -18.15
N GLY A 201 18.77 -33.12 -19.48
CA GLY A 201 18.50 -34.26 -20.37
C GLY A 201 17.99 -33.98 -21.77
N ALA A 202 17.43 -32.81 -22.08
CA ALA A 202 17.02 -32.49 -23.46
C ALA A 202 18.03 -31.54 -24.10
N VAL A 203 18.51 -31.95 -25.29
CA VAL A 203 19.59 -31.34 -26.07
C VAL A 203 19.43 -29.81 -26.14
N ASN A 204 20.31 -29.09 -25.46
CA ASN A 204 20.34 -27.63 -25.38
C ASN A 204 21.75 -27.13 -25.71
N ILE A 205 21.81 -25.94 -26.31
CA ILE A 205 23.04 -25.15 -26.48
C ILE A 205 23.44 -24.65 -25.09
N ARG A 206 24.18 -25.52 -24.44
CA ARG A 206 24.90 -25.37 -23.20
C ARG A 206 25.88 -24.18 -23.37
N ASN A 207 25.88 -23.21 -22.44
CA ASN A 207 26.85 -22.09 -22.42
C ASN A 207 27.67 -22.09 -21.11
N PRO A 208 29.00 -21.91 -21.17
CA PRO A 208 29.86 -21.84 -19.98
C PRO A 208 29.59 -20.57 -19.15
N GLY A 209 29.66 -20.66 -17.81
CA GLY A 209 29.39 -19.56 -16.89
C GLY A 209 29.66 -19.85 -15.42
N GLU A 210 29.12 -19.00 -14.53
CA GLU A 210 29.32 -19.06 -13.07
C GLU A 210 28.14 -19.66 -12.30
N GLY A 211 27.52 -20.74 -12.81
CA GLY A 211 26.51 -21.46 -12.02
C GLY A 211 27.13 -22.58 -11.18
N SER A 212 26.25 -23.43 -10.66
CA SER A 212 26.62 -24.51 -9.73
C SER A 212 26.74 -25.89 -10.39
N ASN A 213 26.15 -26.07 -11.57
CA ASN A 213 26.19 -27.34 -12.30
C ASN A 213 27.47 -27.48 -13.10
N PHE A 214 28.12 -28.64 -13.06
CA PHE A 214 29.29 -28.93 -13.90
C PHE A 214 28.90 -28.91 -15.38
N TYR A 215 29.64 -28.16 -16.18
CA TYR A 215 29.40 -27.98 -17.61
C TYR A 215 30.36 -28.81 -18.45
N ASN A 216 31.65 -28.54 -18.29
CA ASN A 216 32.73 -29.17 -19.03
C ASN A 216 34.04 -29.06 -18.23
N LEU A 217 35.04 -29.83 -18.65
CA LEU A 217 36.40 -29.70 -18.17
C LEU A 217 37.25 -29.06 -19.29
N ARG A 218 38.00 -28.01 -18.96
CA ARG A 218 38.94 -27.41 -19.92
C ARG A 218 40.33 -27.24 -19.32
N GLU A 219 41.31 -27.04 -20.20
CA GLU A 219 42.67 -26.69 -19.78
C GLU A 219 42.67 -25.31 -19.08
N TYR A 220 43.49 -25.21 -18.03
CA TYR A 220 43.72 -23.99 -17.27
C TYR A 220 44.32 -22.90 -18.15
N ILE A 221 43.75 -21.70 -18.09
CA ILE A 221 44.29 -20.51 -18.75
C ILE A 221 44.79 -19.56 -17.66
N PRO A 222 45.98 -18.95 -17.82
CA PRO A 222 46.48 -17.95 -16.88
C PRO A 222 45.44 -16.84 -16.62
N GLY A 223 45.02 -16.70 -15.37
CA GLY A 223 43.91 -15.83 -14.95
C GLY A 223 42.72 -16.58 -14.34
N ASP A 224 42.64 -17.89 -14.53
CA ASP A 224 41.60 -18.70 -13.90
C ASP A 224 41.80 -18.80 -12.37
N PRO A 225 40.72 -18.74 -11.58
CA PRO A 225 40.80 -18.90 -10.13
C PRO A 225 41.26 -20.30 -9.74
N MET A 226 42.28 -20.41 -8.88
CA MET A 226 42.80 -21.70 -8.40
C MET A 226 41.74 -22.57 -7.71
N LYS A 227 40.71 -21.95 -7.11
CA LYS A 227 39.57 -22.67 -6.51
C LYS A 227 38.74 -23.49 -7.51
N LYS A 228 38.83 -23.20 -8.82
CA LYS A 228 38.11 -23.92 -9.88
C LYS A 228 38.94 -25.08 -10.46
N VAL A 229 40.20 -25.26 -10.03
CA VAL A 229 41.08 -26.34 -10.51
C VAL A 229 40.59 -27.70 -10.00
N ASN A 230 40.41 -28.63 -10.93
CA ASN A 230 40.08 -30.01 -10.62
C ASN A 230 41.37 -30.83 -10.54
N TRP A 231 41.89 -30.98 -9.32
CA TRP A 231 43.15 -31.71 -9.06
C TRP A 231 43.09 -33.18 -9.48
N ALA A 232 41.94 -33.83 -9.32
CA ALA A 232 41.77 -35.22 -9.73
C ALA A 232 41.84 -35.38 -11.25
N ALA A 233 41.24 -34.46 -12.01
CA ALA A 233 41.29 -34.48 -13.46
C ALA A 233 42.67 -34.05 -14.00
N THR A 234 43.34 -33.12 -13.31
CA THR A 234 44.73 -32.71 -13.58
C THR A 234 45.69 -33.89 -13.46
N ALA A 235 45.57 -34.70 -12.40
CA ALA A 235 46.40 -35.88 -12.18
C ALA A 235 46.23 -36.95 -13.29
N ARG A 236 45.04 -37.03 -13.90
CA ARG A 236 44.74 -37.97 -15.01
C ARG A 236 45.12 -37.43 -16.38
N SER A 237 45.35 -36.12 -16.53
CA SER A 237 45.61 -35.45 -17.82
C SER A 237 47.10 -35.24 -18.11
N GLY A 238 47.98 -36.06 -17.53
CA GLY A 238 49.41 -36.06 -17.87
C GLY A 238 50.17 -34.80 -17.47
N GLY A 239 49.74 -34.10 -16.41
CA GLY A 239 50.39 -32.90 -15.90
C GLY A 239 49.81 -31.57 -16.40
N LYS A 240 48.80 -31.61 -17.29
CA LYS A 240 48.05 -30.41 -17.69
C LYS A 240 47.01 -30.05 -16.63
N MET A 241 47.04 -28.82 -16.14
CA MET A 241 46.08 -28.33 -15.14
C MET A 241 44.69 -28.17 -15.77
N MET A 242 43.69 -28.79 -15.16
CA MET A 242 42.32 -28.79 -15.65
C MET A 242 41.40 -28.00 -14.71
N VAL A 243 40.48 -27.23 -15.28
CA VAL A 243 39.53 -26.38 -14.55
C VAL A 243 38.11 -26.85 -14.83
N ASN A 244 37.28 -26.92 -13.78
CA ASN A 244 35.85 -27.15 -13.92
C ASN A 244 35.19 -25.88 -14.49
N GLU A 245 34.62 -25.97 -15.68
CA GLU A 245 33.62 -25.01 -16.13
C GLU A 245 32.27 -25.41 -15.58
N TYR A 246 31.52 -24.40 -15.14
CA TYR A 246 30.17 -24.57 -14.65
C TYR A 246 29.18 -24.00 -15.66
N GLU A 247 27.95 -24.50 -15.64
CA GLU A 247 26.87 -24.06 -16.50
C GLU A 247 26.38 -22.72 -15.96
N ARG A 248 26.03 -21.76 -16.81
CA ARG A 248 25.41 -20.52 -16.33
C ARG A 248 24.05 -20.85 -15.71
N ASP A 249 23.81 -20.45 -14.45
CA ASP A 249 22.46 -20.46 -13.88
C ASP A 249 21.55 -19.61 -14.80
N ALA A 250 20.50 -20.19 -15.37
CA ALA A 250 19.58 -19.45 -16.24
C ALA A 250 18.75 -18.47 -15.40
N VAL A 251 19.24 -17.23 -15.25
CA VAL A 251 18.44 -16.11 -14.78
C VAL A 251 17.45 -15.77 -15.90
N SER A 252 16.18 -16.09 -15.71
CA SER A 252 15.15 -15.59 -16.62
C SER A 252 14.85 -14.13 -16.27
N ASP A 253 14.84 -13.27 -17.28
CA ASP A 253 14.46 -11.87 -17.16
C ASP A 253 12.94 -11.76 -17.34
N ILE A 254 12.20 -11.64 -16.24
CA ILE A 254 10.73 -11.64 -16.22
C ILE A 254 10.23 -10.21 -16.09
N ILE A 255 9.22 -9.86 -16.86
CA ILE A 255 8.63 -8.53 -16.85
C ILE A 255 7.14 -8.65 -16.56
N ILE A 256 6.71 -8.01 -15.49
CA ILE A 256 5.30 -7.91 -15.13
C ILE A 256 4.81 -6.53 -15.57
N ILE A 257 3.78 -6.49 -16.40
CA ILE A 257 3.12 -5.27 -16.87
C ILE A 257 1.73 -5.21 -16.23
N ILE A 258 1.40 -4.11 -15.58
CA ILE A 258 0.13 -3.90 -14.88
C ILE A 258 -0.62 -2.75 -15.52
N ASP A 259 -1.83 -3.05 -15.97
CA ASP A 259 -2.84 -2.07 -16.34
C ASP A 259 -3.37 -1.38 -15.08
N SER A 260 -3.06 -0.09 -14.97
CA SER A 260 -3.54 0.81 -13.92
C SER A 260 -4.27 2.00 -14.56
N ARG A 261 -4.88 1.79 -15.73
CA ARG A 261 -5.79 2.76 -16.34
C ARG A 261 -7.08 2.88 -15.53
N SER A 262 -7.87 3.92 -15.80
CA SER A 262 -9.13 4.17 -15.07
C SER A 262 -10.09 2.96 -15.09
N VAL A 263 -10.12 2.19 -16.18
CA VAL A 263 -10.96 0.98 -16.30
C VAL A 263 -10.61 -0.10 -15.27
N SER A 264 -9.38 -0.10 -14.75
CA SER A 264 -8.95 -1.09 -13.74
C SER A 264 -9.49 -0.79 -12.32
N GLU A 265 -10.13 0.38 -12.11
CA GLU A 265 -10.83 0.70 -10.85
C GLU A 265 -12.27 0.15 -10.81
N THR A 266 -12.75 -0.44 -11.91
CA THR A 266 -14.12 -0.93 -11.99
C THR A 266 -14.40 -2.01 -10.93
N GLY A 267 -15.28 -1.67 -9.99
CA GLY A 267 -15.71 -2.51 -8.87
C GLY A 267 -15.65 -1.78 -7.52
N PRO A 268 -15.98 -2.47 -6.41
CA PRO A 268 -15.75 -1.93 -5.07
C PRO A 268 -14.28 -1.57 -4.80
N VAL A 269 -14.02 -0.60 -3.92
CA VAL A 269 -12.65 -0.12 -3.60
C VAL A 269 -11.72 -1.27 -3.15
N SER A 270 -12.27 -2.27 -2.45
CA SER A 270 -11.52 -3.45 -1.99
C SER A 270 -11.49 -4.62 -2.98
N ARG A 271 -12.28 -4.55 -4.05
CA ARG A 271 -12.50 -5.62 -5.02
C ARG A 271 -12.64 -5.01 -6.41
N ASN A 272 -11.51 -4.76 -7.07
CA ASN A 272 -11.45 -4.29 -8.46
C ASN A 272 -10.24 -4.88 -9.17
N SER A 273 -10.23 -4.80 -10.49
CA SER A 273 -9.22 -5.42 -11.36
C SER A 273 -7.79 -5.01 -11.00
N LEU A 274 -7.56 -3.76 -10.56
CA LEU A 274 -6.25 -3.30 -10.10
C LEU A 274 -5.83 -3.93 -8.77
N VAL A 275 -6.76 -4.13 -7.82
CA VAL A 275 -6.49 -4.84 -6.56
C VAL A 275 -6.06 -6.28 -6.83
N TYR A 276 -6.76 -6.99 -7.70
CA TYR A 276 -6.36 -8.36 -8.07
C TYR A 276 -5.02 -8.37 -8.82
N SER A 277 -4.82 -7.46 -9.78
CA SER A 277 -3.57 -7.35 -10.54
C SER A 277 -2.36 -7.09 -9.65
N THR A 278 -2.47 -6.17 -8.68
CA THR A 278 -1.35 -5.87 -7.77
C THR A 278 -1.05 -7.00 -6.79
N ARG A 279 -2.06 -7.73 -6.30
CA ARG A 279 -1.87 -8.95 -5.49
C ARG A 279 -1.21 -10.07 -6.30
N ALA A 280 -1.64 -10.28 -7.54
CA ALA A 280 -1.01 -11.25 -8.44
C ALA A 280 0.42 -10.87 -8.78
N ALA A 281 0.70 -9.60 -9.09
CA ALA A 281 2.05 -9.12 -9.35
C ALA A 281 2.96 -9.31 -8.14
N ALA A 282 2.48 -9.03 -6.93
CA ALA A 282 3.23 -9.22 -5.69
C ALA A 282 3.59 -10.69 -5.48
N SER A 283 2.59 -11.58 -5.65
CA SER A 283 2.73 -13.03 -5.51
C SER A 283 3.68 -13.62 -6.57
N LEU A 284 3.54 -13.21 -7.84
CA LEU A 284 4.41 -13.61 -8.94
C LEU A 284 5.84 -13.10 -8.73
N SER A 285 6.00 -11.85 -8.29
CA SER A 285 7.32 -11.29 -7.97
C SER A 285 8.02 -12.09 -6.88
N GLN A 286 7.31 -12.41 -5.79
CA GLN A 286 7.84 -13.25 -4.72
C GLN A 286 8.23 -14.64 -5.24
N TYR A 287 7.35 -15.26 -6.03
CA TYR A 287 7.57 -16.58 -6.62
C TYR A 287 8.85 -16.62 -7.48
N PHE A 288 8.98 -15.72 -8.44
CA PHE A 288 10.14 -15.71 -9.35
C PHE A 288 11.43 -15.27 -8.65
N LEU A 289 11.40 -14.27 -7.77
CA LEU A 289 12.58 -13.86 -7.01
C LEU A 289 13.07 -14.96 -6.06
N SER A 290 12.17 -15.80 -5.52
CA SER A 290 12.54 -16.96 -4.70
C SER A 290 13.29 -18.03 -5.50
N ARG A 291 13.03 -18.11 -6.81
CA ARG A 291 13.71 -18.97 -7.78
C ARG A 291 15.00 -18.38 -8.34
N ARG A 292 15.42 -17.20 -7.85
CA ARG A 292 16.57 -16.42 -8.34
C ARG A 292 16.42 -15.90 -9.78
N ASP A 293 15.19 -15.85 -10.30
CA ASP A 293 14.90 -15.15 -11.54
C ASP A 293 14.99 -13.63 -11.31
N SER A 294 15.24 -12.87 -12.38
CA SER A 294 15.24 -11.41 -12.34
C SER A 294 13.84 -10.90 -12.68
N VAL A 295 13.30 -9.97 -11.89
CA VAL A 295 11.94 -9.46 -12.09
C VAL A 295 11.95 -7.95 -12.24
N GLY A 296 11.43 -7.47 -13.37
CA GLY A 296 11.08 -6.08 -13.62
C GLY A 296 9.57 -5.86 -13.57
N LEU A 297 9.16 -4.62 -13.33
CA LEU A 297 7.75 -4.22 -13.22
C LEU A 297 7.48 -2.96 -14.03
N VAL A 298 6.36 -2.94 -14.72
CA VAL A 298 5.86 -1.79 -15.46
C VAL A 298 4.41 -1.58 -15.05
N VAL A 299 4.10 -0.43 -14.45
CA VAL A 299 2.73 -0.02 -14.14
C VAL A 299 2.40 1.14 -15.07
N TYR A 300 1.29 1.03 -15.82
CA TYR A 300 0.90 2.07 -16.76
C TYR A 300 -0.51 2.59 -16.48
N SER A 301 -0.65 3.91 -16.49
CA SER A 301 -1.86 4.67 -16.19
C SER A 301 -1.96 5.87 -17.15
N ASP A 302 -2.01 7.10 -16.64
CA ASP A 302 -1.60 8.33 -17.31
C ASP A 302 -0.07 8.49 -17.41
N GLU A 303 0.67 7.81 -16.54
CA GLU A 303 2.14 7.75 -16.56
C GLU A 303 2.61 6.29 -16.69
N ILE A 304 3.85 6.09 -17.14
CA ILE A 304 4.47 4.75 -17.20
C ILE A 304 5.58 4.71 -16.15
N VAL A 305 5.31 4.01 -15.05
CA VAL A 305 6.29 3.75 -13.99
C VAL A 305 6.95 2.40 -14.26
N SER A 306 8.26 2.40 -14.46
CA SER A 306 9.04 1.17 -14.67
C SER A 306 10.08 0.97 -13.58
N VAL A 307 10.30 -0.28 -13.22
CA VAL A 307 11.38 -0.75 -12.36
C VAL A 307 12.18 -1.74 -13.16
N ASP A 308 13.48 -1.46 -13.29
CA ASP A 308 14.41 -2.36 -13.94
C ASP A 308 14.47 -3.71 -13.24
N ARG A 309 14.82 -4.72 -14.02
CA ARG A 309 14.90 -6.09 -13.53
C ARG A 309 16.11 -6.23 -12.59
N ASP A 310 15.87 -6.82 -11.44
CA ASP A 310 16.91 -7.18 -10.47
C ASP A 310 16.48 -8.46 -9.73
N THR A 311 17.31 -8.97 -8.84
CA THR A 311 17.10 -10.23 -8.12
C THR A 311 17.04 -10.02 -6.60
N GLY A 312 16.59 -11.04 -5.88
CA GLY A 312 16.67 -11.10 -4.42
C GLY A 312 15.63 -10.25 -3.66
N LYS A 313 15.77 -10.25 -2.33
CA LYS A 313 14.77 -9.67 -1.41
C LYS A 313 14.64 -8.15 -1.50
N LYS A 314 15.74 -7.45 -1.79
CA LYS A 314 15.71 -5.99 -1.95
C LYS A 314 14.81 -5.61 -3.12
N GLN A 315 14.93 -6.32 -4.24
CA GLN A 315 14.08 -6.09 -5.40
C GLN A 315 12.60 -6.32 -5.05
N LEU A 316 12.27 -7.39 -4.31
CA LEU A 316 10.89 -7.63 -3.89
C LEU A 316 10.28 -6.41 -3.18
N TYR A 317 11.00 -5.79 -2.24
CA TYR A 317 10.49 -4.59 -1.55
C TYR A 317 10.36 -3.37 -2.48
N VAL A 318 11.25 -3.20 -3.46
CA VAL A 318 11.12 -2.13 -4.47
C VAL A 318 9.84 -2.33 -5.29
N LEU A 319 9.60 -3.56 -5.76
CA LEU A 319 8.41 -3.94 -6.51
C LEU A 319 7.13 -3.71 -5.67
N LEU A 320 7.09 -4.26 -4.45
CA LEU A 320 5.94 -4.09 -3.53
C LEU A 320 5.64 -2.62 -3.23
N THR A 321 6.66 -1.77 -3.10
CA THR A 321 6.48 -0.32 -2.88
C THR A 321 5.82 0.35 -4.08
N LYS A 322 6.20 -0.03 -5.31
CA LYS A 322 5.54 0.48 -6.53
C LYS A 322 4.11 -0.03 -6.69
N LEU A 323 3.87 -1.30 -6.35
CA LEU A 323 2.53 -1.89 -6.37
C LEU A 323 1.59 -1.24 -5.34
N ALA A 324 2.10 -0.91 -4.16
CA ALA A 324 1.34 -0.17 -3.14
C ALA A 324 0.96 1.24 -3.59
N GLY A 325 1.76 1.87 -4.47
CA GLY A 325 1.48 3.20 -5.03
C GLY A 325 0.66 3.20 -6.32
N ALA A 326 0.27 2.04 -6.84
CA ALA A 326 -0.49 1.95 -8.08
C ALA A 326 -1.93 2.45 -7.88
N ILE A 327 -2.32 3.47 -8.64
CA ILE A 327 -3.64 4.09 -8.61
C ILE A 327 -4.22 4.04 -10.03
N ALA A 328 -5.49 3.67 -10.15
CA ALA A 328 -6.18 3.63 -11.43
C ALA A 328 -6.40 5.04 -11.98
N LYS A 329 -5.77 5.37 -13.11
CA LYS A 329 -5.91 6.70 -13.73
C LYS A 329 -5.50 6.67 -15.20
N GLY A 330 -6.07 7.58 -15.98
CA GLY A 330 -5.67 7.77 -17.38
C GLY A 330 -6.07 6.61 -18.27
N ASN A 331 -5.63 6.66 -19.52
CA ASN A 331 -6.00 5.67 -20.54
C ASN A 331 -4.87 5.41 -21.55
N THR A 332 -3.61 5.36 -21.10
CA THR A 332 -2.46 5.11 -21.99
C THR A 332 -2.56 3.70 -22.59
N PRO A 333 -2.66 3.53 -23.92
CA PRO A 333 -2.82 2.21 -24.53
C PRO A 333 -1.60 1.31 -24.31
N LEU A 334 -1.83 -0.01 -24.19
CA LEU A 334 -0.79 -1.01 -23.97
C LEU A 334 0.29 -0.98 -25.04
N LYS A 335 -0.06 -0.71 -26.31
CA LYS A 335 0.91 -0.62 -27.40
C LYS A 335 1.94 0.51 -27.21
N VAL A 336 1.54 1.62 -26.59
CA VAL A 336 2.48 2.71 -26.25
C VAL A 336 3.49 2.24 -25.22
N VAL A 337 3.01 1.46 -24.23
CA VAL A 337 3.82 0.90 -23.14
C VAL A 337 4.80 -0.13 -23.69
N THR A 338 4.33 -1.11 -24.47
CA THR A 338 5.18 -2.15 -25.06
C THR A 338 6.25 -1.55 -25.97
N ASN A 339 5.92 -0.54 -26.78
CA ASN A 339 6.88 0.19 -27.61
C ASN A 339 7.96 0.90 -26.80
N ARG A 340 7.59 1.49 -25.65
CA ARG A 340 8.55 2.19 -24.76
C ARG A 340 9.53 1.22 -24.10
N ILE A 341 9.04 0.06 -23.65
CA ILE A 341 9.89 -0.91 -22.94
C ILE A 341 10.70 -1.78 -23.91
N MET A 342 10.26 -1.96 -25.15
CA MET A 342 10.88 -2.82 -26.15
C MET A 342 12.41 -2.68 -26.28
N PRO A 343 13.01 -1.47 -26.30
CA PRO A 343 14.46 -1.32 -26.44
C PRO A 343 15.26 -1.83 -25.24
N HIS A 344 14.62 -2.03 -24.09
CA HIS A 344 15.24 -2.33 -22.79
C HIS A 344 15.06 -3.81 -22.40
N ILE A 345 14.55 -4.64 -23.31
CA ILE A 345 14.18 -6.04 -23.03
C ILE A 345 14.91 -7.00 -23.97
N ASN A 346 15.48 -8.05 -23.37
CA ASN A 346 16.14 -9.14 -24.09
C ASN A 346 15.09 -10.03 -24.77
N ARG A 347 15.30 -10.42 -26.04
CA ARG A 347 14.40 -11.35 -26.74
C ARG A 347 14.23 -12.64 -25.95
N GLY A 348 13.01 -13.18 -25.90
CA GLY A 348 12.72 -14.44 -25.20
C GLY A 348 12.38 -14.31 -23.71
N SER A 349 12.47 -13.10 -23.13
CA SER A 349 12.00 -12.82 -21.76
C SER A 349 10.51 -13.15 -21.59
N PRO A 350 10.10 -13.82 -20.50
CA PRO A 350 8.69 -13.94 -20.16
C PRO A 350 8.08 -12.58 -19.83
N ILE A 351 6.97 -12.24 -20.49
CA ILE A 351 6.19 -11.03 -20.24
C ILE A 351 4.82 -11.45 -19.71
N ILE A 352 4.50 -11.00 -18.50
CA ILE A 352 3.22 -11.26 -17.84
C ILE A 352 2.44 -9.95 -17.82
N ILE A 353 1.30 -9.91 -18.49
CA ILE A 353 0.41 -8.76 -18.58
C ILE A 353 -0.77 -9.00 -17.64
N LEU A 354 -0.98 -8.10 -16.69
CA LEU A 354 -2.12 -8.07 -15.79
C LEU A 354 -3.03 -6.93 -16.24
N SER A 355 -4.16 -7.26 -16.87
CA SER A 355 -5.07 -6.26 -17.43
C SER A 355 -6.50 -6.78 -17.47
N PRO A 356 -7.52 -5.96 -17.16
CA PRO A 356 -8.91 -6.34 -17.37
C PRO A 356 -9.26 -6.51 -18.85
N LEU A 357 -8.36 -6.26 -19.82
CA LEU A 357 -8.61 -6.43 -21.26
C LEU A 357 -9.84 -5.65 -21.76
N GLU A 358 -10.11 -4.50 -21.13
CA GLU A 358 -11.23 -3.61 -21.45
C GLU A 358 -10.69 -2.27 -21.97
N ASP A 359 -11.46 -1.61 -22.83
CA ASP A 359 -11.21 -0.24 -23.34
C ASP A 359 -9.81 0.02 -23.95
N ASP A 360 -9.23 -0.96 -24.65
CA ASP A 360 -7.99 -0.75 -25.42
C ASP A 360 -7.97 -1.56 -26.73
N SER A 361 -8.18 -0.86 -27.84
CA SER A 361 -8.14 -1.45 -29.19
C SER A 361 -6.74 -1.85 -29.65
N THR A 362 -5.69 -1.46 -28.92
CA THR A 362 -4.29 -1.71 -29.28
C THR A 362 -3.71 -2.99 -28.67
N ILE A 363 -4.46 -3.67 -27.80
CA ILE A 363 -4.00 -4.88 -27.09
C ILE A 363 -3.54 -5.97 -28.07
N VAL A 364 -4.34 -6.25 -29.09
CA VAL A 364 -4.05 -7.29 -30.10
C VAL A 364 -2.73 -6.99 -30.81
N ASP A 365 -2.55 -5.74 -31.26
CA ASP A 365 -1.32 -5.31 -31.91
C ASP A 365 -0.11 -5.38 -30.97
N ALA A 366 -0.27 -4.95 -29.71
CA ALA A 366 0.79 -5.00 -28.71
C ALA A 366 1.25 -6.45 -28.47
N VAL A 367 0.31 -7.38 -28.31
CA VAL A 367 0.62 -8.80 -28.13
C VAL A 367 1.20 -9.41 -29.41
N ARG A 368 0.70 -9.06 -30.59
CA ARG A 368 1.26 -9.49 -31.88
C ARG A 368 2.72 -9.08 -32.02
N ASP A 369 3.05 -7.83 -31.70
CA ASP A 369 4.42 -7.30 -31.77
C ASP A 369 5.36 -8.00 -30.78
N LEU A 370 4.88 -8.31 -29.57
CA LEU A 370 5.64 -9.09 -28.59
C LEU A 370 5.89 -10.53 -29.09
N ARG A 371 4.85 -11.20 -29.60
CA ARG A 371 4.95 -12.58 -30.10
C ARG A 371 5.84 -12.69 -31.34
N ALA A 372 5.77 -11.72 -32.25
CA ALA A 372 6.64 -11.62 -33.42
C ALA A 372 8.13 -11.48 -33.08
N ARG A 373 8.45 -11.03 -31.85
CA ARG A 373 9.82 -10.91 -31.32
C ARG A 373 10.22 -12.08 -30.41
N ASN A 374 9.43 -13.16 -30.41
CA ASN A 374 9.65 -14.39 -29.65
C ASN A 374 9.57 -14.22 -28.13
N PHE A 375 8.82 -13.24 -27.62
CA PHE A 375 8.51 -13.15 -26.20
C PHE A 375 7.49 -14.21 -25.78
N ASP A 376 7.68 -14.83 -24.61
CA ASP A 376 6.66 -15.69 -23.99
C ASP A 376 5.65 -14.80 -23.29
N VAL A 377 4.44 -14.67 -23.84
CA VAL A 377 3.44 -13.70 -23.36
C VAL A 377 2.36 -14.45 -22.61
N THR A 378 2.19 -14.08 -21.35
CA THR A 378 1.12 -14.54 -20.48
C THR A 378 0.24 -13.36 -20.13
N VAL A 379 -1.07 -13.48 -20.28
CA VAL A 379 -2.06 -12.48 -19.91
C VAL A 379 -2.91 -13.08 -18.80
N LEU A 380 -2.93 -12.44 -17.64
CA LEU A 380 -3.87 -12.76 -16.56
C LEU A 380 -4.86 -11.62 -16.47
N SER A 381 -6.14 -11.92 -16.70
CA SER A 381 -7.16 -10.90 -16.85
C SER A 381 -8.18 -10.97 -15.73
N PRO A 382 -8.04 -10.17 -14.66
CA PRO A 382 -9.07 -10.05 -13.65
C PRO A 382 -10.30 -9.35 -14.25
N SER A 383 -11.42 -10.06 -14.30
CA SER A 383 -12.67 -9.56 -14.91
C SER A 383 -13.34 -8.51 -14.02
N SER A 384 -13.75 -7.38 -14.61
CA SER A 384 -14.54 -6.34 -13.93
C SER A 384 -16.05 -6.53 -14.11
N LEU A 385 -16.47 -7.33 -15.10
CA LEU A 385 -17.87 -7.43 -15.56
C LEU A 385 -18.84 -7.88 -14.46
N GLU A 386 -18.41 -8.81 -13.61
CA GLU A 386 -19.22 -9.29 -12.49
C GLU A 386 -19.57 -8.17 -11.51
N PHE A 387 -18.62 -7.27 -11.23
CA PHE A 387 -18.85 -6.15 -10.34
C PHE A 387 -19.85 -5.14 -10.89
N GLU A 388 -19.80 -4.89 -12.20
CA GLU A 388 -20.74 -3.98 -12.85
C GLU A 388 -22.15 -4.55 -12.95
N PHE A 389 -22.24 -5.87 -13.19
CA PHE A 389 -23.50 -6.60 -13.17
C PHE A 389 -24.13 -6.60 -11.78
N ASP A 390 -23.36 -6.95 -10.74
CA ASP A 390 -23.81 -6.96 -9.34
C ASP A 390 -24.21 -5.56 -8.86
N ALA A 391 -23.49 -4.52 -9.30
CA ALA A 391 -23.82 -3.12 -9.04
C ALA A 391 -25.03 -2.62 -9.84
N LYS A 392 -25.66 -3.45 -10.68
CA LYS A 392 -26.77 -3.11 -11.59
C LYS A 392 -26.44 -1.95 -12.54
N ARG A 393 -25.16 -1.79 -12.88
CA ARG A 393 -24.70 -0.84 -13.90
C ARG A 393 -24.85 -1.42 -15.31
N LEU A 394 -24.78 -2.74 -15.42
CA LEU A 394 -25.06 -3.50 -16.64
C LEU A 394 -26.40 -4.23 -16.50
N ASP A 395 -27.22 -4.14 -17.54
CA ASP A 395 -28.35 -5.06 -17.69
C ASP A 395 -27.85 -6.42 -18.19
N ARG A 396 -28.73 -7.42 -18.20
CA ARG A 396 -28.36 -8.77 -18.65
C ARG A 396 -27.87 -8.77 -20.10
N THR A 397 -28.49 -7.98 -20.97
CA THR A 397 -28.09 -7.91 -22.39
C THR A 397 -26.70 -7.31 -22.53
N GLY A 398 -26.42 -6.19 -21.86
CA GLY A 398 -25.12 -5.54 -21.86
C GLY A 398 -24.02 -6.43 -21.30
N TYR A 399 -24.30 -7.16 -20.22
CA TYR A 399 -23.36 -8.14 -19.65
C TYR A 399 -22.99 -9.23 -20.68
N GLU A 400 -23.96 -9.85 -21.35
CA GLU A 400 -23.70 -10.90 -22.34
C GLU A 400 -22.92 -10.38 -23.56
N VAL A 401 -23.19 -9.14 -24.00
CA VAL A 401 -22.45 -8.48 -25.09
C VAL A 401 -21.00 -8.27 -24.70
N LEU A 402 -20.73 -7.61 -23.56
CA LEU A 402 -19.37 -7.34 -23.10
C LEU A 402 -18.59 -8.62 -22.79
N LYS A 403 -19.25 -9.63 -22.22
CA LYS A 403 -18.66 -10.95 -22.01
C LYS A 403 -18.26 -11.60 -23.33
N THR A 404 -19.12 -11.52 -24.35
CA THR A 404 -18.84 -12.06 -25.68
C THR A 404 -17.67 -11.31 -26.35
N GLU A 405 -17.65 -9.98 -26.29
CA GLU A 405 -16.55 -9.17 -26.83
C GLU A 405 -15.22 -9.52 -26.17
N ARG A 406 -15.23 -9.68 -24.84
CA ARG A 406 -14.08 -10.11 -24.05
C ARG A 406 -13.61 -11.52 -24.43
N ASP A 407 -14.52 -12.47 -24.58
CA ASP A 407 -14.20 -13.84 -25.00
C ASP A 407 -13.58 -13.90 -26.40
N ILE A 408 -14.09 -13.08 -27.34
CA ILE A 408 -13.52 -12.92 -28.68
C ILE A 408 -12.10 -12.38 -28.59
N LEU A 409 -11.88 -11.31 -27.82
CA LEU A 409 -10.53 -10.73 -27.63
C LEU A 409 -9.58 -11.76 -27.03
N MET A 410 -9.98 -12.47 -25.97
CA MET A 410 -9.16 -13.51 -25.36
C MET A 410 -8.83 -14.65 -26.33
N SER A 411 -9.78 -15.05 -27.19
CA SER A 411 -9.56 -16.03 -28.25
C SER A 411 -8.56 -15.54 -29.31
N GLU A 412 -8.66 -14.28 -29.72
CA GLU A 412 -7.72 -13.68 -30.68
C GLU A 412 -6.29 -13.65 -30.11
N LEU A 413 -6.12 -13.23 -28.85
CA LEU A 413 -4.83 -13.22 -28.16
C LEU A 413 -4.23 -14.63 -28.02
N ARG A 414 -5.07 -15.64 -27.75
CA ARG A 414 -4.65 -17.06 -27.78
C ARG A 414 -4.23 -17.50 -29.19
N GLY A 415 -4.92 -17.04 -30.22
CA GLY A 415 -4.58 -17.26 -31.63
C GLY A 415 -3.20 -16.70 -32.02
N LEU A 416 -2.76 -15.62 -31.37
CA LEU A 416 -1.40 -15.07 -31.50
C LEU A 416 -0.34 -15.86 -30.71
N GLY A 417 -0.76 -16.89 -29.98
CA GLY A 417 0.10 -17.74 -29.16
C GLY A 417 0.43 -17.17 -27.77
N ALA A 418 -0.34 -16.19 -27.28
CA ALA A 418 -0.27 -15.76 -25.89
C ALA A 418 -1.07 -16.70 -24.98
N PHE A 419 -0.60 -16.89 -23.75
CA PHE A 419 -1.32 -17.66 -22.74
C PHE A 419 -2.29 -16.74 -21.99
N VAL A 420 -3.58 -16.86 -22.26
CA VAL A 420 -4.60 -15.95 -21.70
C VAL A 420 -5.44 -16.68 -20.65
N MET A 421 -5.38 -16.20 -19.41
CA MET A 421 -6.14 -16.67 -18.27
C MET A 421 -7.20 -15.65 -17.91
N ASP A 422 -8.45 -16.09 -17.92
CA ASP A 422 -9.54 -15.31 -17.35
C ASP A 422 -9.58 -15.54 -15.84
N TRP A 423 -9.62 -14.47 -15.06
CA TRP A 423 -9.58 -14.52 -13.62
C TRP A 423 -10.83 -13.87 -13.04
N GLU A 424 -11.76 -14.72 -12.61
CA GLU A 424 -12.94 -14.26 -11.88
C GLU A 424 -12.54 -13.82 -10.45
N PRO A 425 -13.01 -12.67 -9.97
CA PRO A 425 -12.71 -12.13 -8.64
C PRO A 425 -12.90 -13.07 -7.43
N ASP A 426 -13.81 -14.05 -7.53
CA ASP A 426 -14.06 -15.04 -6.48
C ASP A 426 -13.13 -16.26 -6.58
N MET A 427 -12.37 -16.37 -7.68
CA MET A 427 -11.40 -17.45 -7.90
C MET A 427 -10.08 -17.13 -7.21
N MET A 428 -9.51 -18.11 -6.48
CA MET A 428 -8.15 -17.98 -5.95
C MET A 428 -7.13 -17.83 -7.09
N LEU A 429 -6.07 -17.03 -6.90
CA LEU A 429 -5.03 -16.82 -7.91
C LEU A 429 -4.42 -18.14 -8.38
N ASN A 430 -4.15 -19.06 -7.45
CA ASN A 430 -3.64 -20.39 -7.78
C ASN A 430 -4.59 -21.19 -8.70
N THR A 431 -5.90 -21.01 -8.57
CA THR A 431 -6.88 -21.68 -9.44
C THR A 431 -6.89 -21.04 -10.83
N ALA A 432 -6.82 -19.72 -10.92
CA ALA A 432 -6.70 -19.01 -12.20
C ALA A 432 -5.41 -19.41 -12.95
N LEU A 433 -4.28 -19.48 -12.23
CA LEU A 433 -3.01 -19.97 -12.75
C LEU A 433 -3.06 -21.47 -13.11
N ALA A 434 -3.87 -22.29 -12.42
CA ALA A 434 -4.06 -23.71 -12.73
C ALA A 434 -4.95 -23.96 -13.94
N GLY A 435 -5.90 -23.06 -14.22
CA GLY A 435 -6.76 -23.08 -15.41
C GLY A 435 -5.98 -23.01 -16.72
N ALA A 436 -4.70 -22.61 -16.66
CA ALA A 436 -3.73 -22.76 -17.75
C ALA A 436 -3.40 -24.23 -18.13
N ARG A 437 -4.07 -25.23 -17.53
CA ARG A 437 -3.99 -26.65 -17.88
C ARG A 437 -4.74 -26.96 -19.18
N GLY A 438 -4.18 -26.45 -20.27
CA GLY A 438 -4.35 -26.95 -21.64
C GLY A 438 -2.98 -26.83 -22.29
N PHE A 439 -2.06 -27.72 -21.87
CA PHE A 439 -0.65 -27.71 -22.25
C PHE A 439 -0.42 -28.26 -23.66
#